data_AF-A0A7K6KQD8-F1
#
_entry.id   AF-A0A7K6KQD8-F1
#
_cell.length_a   1.000
_cell.length_b   1.000
_cell.length_c   1.000
_cell.angle_alpha   90.00
_cell.angle_beta   90.00
_cell.angle_gamma   90.00
#
_symmetry.space_group_name_H-M   'P 1'
#
loop_
_entity.id
_entity.type
_entity.pdbx_description
1 polymer ?
#
loop_
_entity_poly.entity_id
_entity_poly.type
_entity_poly.pdbx_seq_one_letter_code
_entity_poly.pdbx_strand_id
1 'polypeptide(L)'
;LTGTSREQRAFQYLLAHAIPGDPHHILQTFDQWFVGAERHMPCHATSGRIVERVLLERAPLQVLELGTYCGYGTVLLAQGLPPGARLYTIEGDPRHAAVAEKVIRLAGFSEQTV
;
A
#
# COMPACT_ATOMS: atom_id res chain seq x y z
N LEU A 1 -9.90 -25.41 -6.42
CA LEU A 1 -10.37 -24.63 -5.25
C LEU A 1 -9.13 -23.93 -4.71
N THR A 2 -8.91 -22.62 -4.89
CA THR A 2 -9.85 -21.50 -5.00
C THR A 2 -9.44 -20.51 -6.10
N GLY A 3 -10.42 -19.98 -6.83
CA GLY A 3 -10.25 -18.89 -7.81
C GLY A 3 -10.00 -17.52 -7.16
N THR A 4 -9.19 -17.49 -6.09
CA THR A 4 -8.83 -16.28 -5.35
C THR A 4 -7.57 -15.68 -5.97
N SER A 5 -7.62 -14.41 -6.38
CA SER A 5 -6.47 -13.74 -6.99
C SER A 5 -5.32 -13.57 -5.98
N ARG A 6 -4.11 -13.29 -6.47
CA ARG A 6 -2.95 -13.06 -5.61
C ARG A 6 -3.15 -11.86 -4.68
N GLU A 7 -3.74 -10.81 -5.20
CA GLU A 7 -4.02 -9.56 -4.49
C GLU A 7 -5.02 -9.83 -3.36
N GLN A 8 -6.02 -10.68 -3.62
CA GLN A 8 -6.95 -11.12 -2.60
C GLN A 8 -6.28 -11.99 -1.52
N ARG A 9 -5.34 -12.87 -1.89
CA ARG A 9 -4.57 -13.65 -0.91
C ARG A 9 -3.64 -12.77 -0.07
N ALA A 10 -3.00 -11.77 -0.68
CA ALA A 10 -2.20 -10.78 0.04
C ALA A 10 -3.07 -10.03 1.06
N PHE A 11 -4.26 -9.58 0.66
CA PHE A 11 -5.20 -8.94 1.59
C PHE A 11 -5.66 -9.87 2.71
N GLN A 12 -5.95 -11.13 2.42
CA GLN A 12 -6.29 -12.13 3.45
C GLN A 12 -5.14 -12.36 4.43
N TYR A 13 -3.90 -12.37 3.95
CA TYR A 13 -2.73 -12.47 4.80
C TYR A 13 -2.60 -11.26 5.73
N LEU A 14 -2.80 -10.04 5.22
CA LEU A 14 -2.80 -8.83 6.03
C LEU A 14 -3.90 -8.87 7.10
N LEU A 15 -5.11 -9.28 6.77
CA LEU A 15 -6.20 -9.38 7.76
C LEU A 15 -5.87 -10.34 8.91
N ALA A 16 -5.07 -11.36 8.66
CA ALA A 16 -4.70 -12.35 9.67
C ALA A 16 -3.48 -11.95 10.51
N HIS A 17 -2.59 -11.09 10.00
CA HIS A 17 -1.28 -10.84 10.62
C HIS A 17 -0.98 -9.37 10.89
N ALA A 18 -1.65 -8.42 10.23
CA ALA A 18 -1.39 -7.00 10.38
C ALA A 18 -2.23 -6.37 11.50
N ILE A 19 -1.71 -5.31 12.12
CA ILE A 19 -2.44 -4.48 13.08
C ILE A 19 -3.26 -3.43 12.30
N PRO A 20 -4.60 -3.43 12.37
CA PRO A 20 -5.42 -2.41 11.72
C PRO A 20 -5.09 -1.00 12.23
N GLY A 21 -5.00 -0.03 11.31
CA GLY A 21 -4.66 1.36 11.61
C GLY A 21 -3.17 1.63 11.82
N ASP A 22 -2.31 0.61 11.70
CA ASP A 22 -0.85 0.77 11.74
C ASP A 22 -0.27 0.57 10.33
N PRO A 23 -0.03 1.66 9.56
CA PRO A 23 0.52 1.55 8.21
C PRO A 23 1.93 0.94 8.20
N HIS A 24 2.73 1.12 9.25
CA HIS A 24 4.07 0.53 9.33
C HIS A 24 3.97 -1.00 9.44
N HIS A 25 3.13 -1.48 10.36
CA HIS A 25 2.93 -2.92 10.53
C HIS A 25 2.33 -3.56 9.27
N ILE A 26 1.46 -2.86 8.54
CA ILE A 26 0.91 -3.35 7.27
C ILE A 26 1.99 -3.50 6.21
N LEU A 27 2.86 -2.50 6.02
CA LEU A 27 3.98 -2.58 5.07
C LEU A 27 4.94 -3.72 5.44
N GLN A 28 5.28 -3.85 6.72
CA GLN A 28 6.11 -4.96 7.20
C GLN A 28 5.45 -6.33 6.94
N THR A 29 4.14 -6.44 7.13
CA THR A 29 3.39 -7.69 6.89
C THR A 29 3.35 -8.03 5.40
N PHE A 30 3.21 -7.02 4.54
CA PHE A 30 3.36 -7.20 3.10
C PHE A 30 4.75 -7.72 2.72
N ASP A 31 5.82 -7.12 3.26
CA ASP A 31 7.19 -7.55 2.99
C ASP A 31 7.42 -9.01 3.39
N GLN A 32 6.89 -9.42 4.55
CA GLN A 32 6.90 -10.82 5.00
C GLN A 32 6.17 -11.75 4.03
N TRP A 33 5.00 -11.36 3.54
CA TRP A 33 4.24 -12.11 2.54
C TRP A 33 5.03 -12.28 1.24
N PHE A 34 5.64 -11.20 0.73
CA PHE A 34 6.41 -11.21 -0.51
C PHE A 34 7.66 -12.07 -0.43
N VAL A 35 8.35 -12.09 0.71
CA VAL A 35 9.56 -12.92 0.92
C VAL A 35 9.19 -14.38 1.13
N GLY A 36 8.12 -14.67 1.88
CA GLY A 36 7.76 -16.02 2.31
C GLY A 36 6.87 -16.79 1.33
N ALA A 37 5.68 -16.25 1.04
CA ALA A 37 4.58 -17.04 0.48
C ALA A 37 4.54 -17.06 -1.06
N GLU A 38 4.94 -15.98 -1.73
CA GLU A 38 4.78 -15.87 -3.18
C GLU A 38 6.00 -15.37 -3.97
N ARG A 39 7.17 -15.16 -3.32
CA ARG A 39 8.44 -14.71 -3.92
C ARG A 39 8.25 -13.80 -5.13
N HIS A 40 7.60 -12.66 -4.91
CA HIS A 40 7.32 -11.72 -5.99
C HIS A 40 7.74 -10.30 -5.63
N MET A 41 8.32 -9.63 -6.63
CA MET A 41 8.71 -8.22 -6.69
C MET A 41 9.57 -7.68 -5.51
N PRO A 42 10.89 -7.97 -5.52
CA PRO A 42 11.87 -7.35 -4.62
C PRO A 42 12.04 -5.83 -4.82
N CYS A 43 11.47 -5.25 -5.89
CA CYS A 43 11.71 -3.84 -6.24
C CYS A 43 11.05 -2.88 -5.25
N HIS A 44 9.92 -3.24 -4.63
CA HIS A 44 9.16 -2.33 -3.77
C HIS A 44 9.92 -1.96 -2.49
N ALA A 45 10.52 -2.92 -1.79
CA ALA A 45 11.29 -2.65 -0.58
C ALA A 45 12.57 -1.82 -0.85
N THR A 46 13.24 -2.06 -1.98
CA THR A 46 14.49 -1.35 -2.32
C THR A 46 14.21 0.06 -2.86
N SER A 47 13.17 0.22 -3.69
CA SER A 47 12.73 1.53 -4.20
C SER A 47 12.01 2.36 -3.14
N GLY A 48 11.38 1.73 -2.14
CA GLY A 48 10.63 2.42 -1.09
C GLY A 48 11.45 3.45 -0.34
N ARG A 49 12.71 3.14 -0.02
CA ARG A 49 13.62 4.07 0.68
C ARG A 49 13.92 5.34 -0.12
N ILE A 50 13.95 5.27 -1.45
CA ILE A 50 14.14 6.44 -2.31
C ILE A 50 12.88 7.30 -2.27
N VAL A 51 11.71 6.68 -2.35
CA VAL A 51 10.42 7.37 -2.28
C VAL A 51 10.25 8.08 -0.94
N GLU A 52 10.47 7.38 0.17
CA GLU A 52 10.44 7.95 1.52
C GLU A 52 11.35 9.17 1.64
N ARG A 53 12.60 9.05 1.14
CA ARG A 53 13.55 10.16 1.15
C ARG A 53 13.03 11.36 0.36
N VAL A 54 12.46 11.14 -0.82
CA VAL A 54 11.88 12.23 -1.63
C VAL A 54 10.69 12.87 -0.94
N LEU A 55 9.82 12.09 -0.30
CA LEU A 55 8.68 12.61 0.47
C LEU A 55 9.16 13.49 1.64
N LEU A 56 10.16 13.03 2.39
CA LEU A 56 10.76 13.77 3.49
C LEU A 56 11.43 15.07 3.02
N GLU A 57 12.16 15.03 1.91
CA GLU A 57 12.88 16.20 1.37
C GLU A 57 11.95 17.23 0.70
N ARG A 58 10.83 16.80 0.12
CA ARG A 58 9.94 17.66 -0.68
C ARG A 58 8.64 18.04 0.01
N ALA A 59 8.19 17.27 1.00
CA ALA A 59 6.92 17.46 1.72
C ALA A 59 5.74 17.87 0.79
N PRO A 60 5.44 17.08 -0.26
CA PRO A 60 4.43 17.47 -1.23
C PRO A 60 3.02 17.45 -0.62
N LEU A 61 2.19 18.42 -1.00
CA LEU A 61 0.77 18.47 -0.60
C LEU A 61 -0.15 17.73 -1.57
N GLN A 62 0.34 17.37 -2.76
CA GLN A 62 -0.42 16.66 -3.78
C GLN A 62 0.49 15.63 -4.46
N VAL A 63 0.05 14.38 -4.48
CA VAL A 63 0.76 13.27 -5.12
C VAL A 63 -0.22 12.50 -6.01
N LEU A 64 0.26 12.10 -7.19
CA LEU A 64 -0.45 11.21 -8.10
C LEU A 64 0.34 9.90 -8.26
N GLU A 65 -0.29 8.79 -7.95
CA GLU A 65 0.19 7.43 -8.20
C GLU A 65 -0.55 6.84 -9.41
N LEU A 66 0.21 6.24 -10.33
CA LEU A 66 -0.33 5.53 -11.49
C LEU A 66 -0.02 4.04 -11.33
N GLY A 67 -1.06 3.23 -11.14
CA GLY A 67 -0.97 1.81 -10.84
C GLY A 67 -0.97 1.53 -9.33
N THR A 68 -2.16 1.46 -8.73
CA THR A 68 -2.36 1.18 -7.30
C THR A 68 -2.08 -0.29 -6.95
N TYR A 69 -2.40 -1.19 -7.87
CA TYR A 69 -2.31 -2.64 -7.70
C TYR A 69 -2.98 -3.13 -6.40
N CYS A 70 -2.23 -3.65 -5.42
CA CYS A 70 -2.77 -4.11 -4.13
C CYS A 70 -2.67 -3.07 -3.00
N GLY A 71 -2.21 -1.85 -3.28
CA GLY A 71 -2.18 -0.74 -2.31
C GLY A 71 -0.89 -0.60 -1.49
N TYR A 72 0.13 -1.44 -1.70
CA TYR A 72 1.42 -1.32 -0.99
C TYR A 72 2.07 0.06 -1.19
N GLY A 73 2.25 0.46 -2.46
CA GLY A 73 2.84 1.75 -2.81
C GLY A 73 2.04 2.92 -2.26
N THR A 74 0.70 2.82 -2.33
CA THR A 74 -0.21 3.82 -1.80
C THR A 74 -0.07 4.00 -0.28
N VAL A 75 0.03 2.90 0.48
CA VAL A 75 0.23 2.96 1.94
C VAL A 75 1.59 3.56 2.29
N LEU A 76 2.65 3.18 1.56
CA LEU A 76 3.99 3.75 1.72
C LEU A 76 3.99 5.26 1.45
N LEU A 77 3.36 5.70 0.36
CA LEU A 77 3.22 7.10 0.02
C LEU A 77 2.42 7.84 1.10
N ALA A 78 1.24 7.34 1.45
CA ALA A 78 0.36 7.97 2.43
C ALA A 78 1.02 8.14 3.81
N GLN A 79 1.78 7.13 4.28
CA GLN A 79 2.50 7.21 5.54
C GLN A 79 3.56 8.32 5.57
N GLY A 80 4.20 8.61 4.44
CA GLY A 80 5.28 9.61 4.34
C GLY A 80 4.80 11.03 4.05
N LEU A 81 3.50 11.25 3.84
CA LEU A 81 2.97 12.56 3.47
C LEU A 81 2.73 13.46 4.69
N PRO A 82 2.92 14.79 4.55
CA PRO A 82 2.61 15.72 5.62
C PRO A 82 1.09 15.82 5.85
N PRO A 83 0.64 16.17 7.07
CA PRO A 83 -0.78 16.35 7.35
C PRO A 83 -1.45 17.32 6.39
N GLY A 84 -2.61 16.93 5.86
CA GLY A 84 -3.38 17.75 4.92
C GLY A 84 -2.91 17.64 3.46
N ALA A 85 -1.92 16.79 3.17
CA ALA A 85 -1.63 16.38 1.81
C ALA A 85 -2.78 15.57 1.20
N ARG A 86 -2.75 15.39 -0.12
CA ARG A 86 -3.69 14.56 -0.85
C ARG A 86 -2.94 13.61 -1.77
N LEU A 87 -3.25 12.33 -1.66
CA LEU A 87 -2.77 11.28 -2.54
C LEU A 87 -3.92 10.82 -3.45
N TYR A 88 -3.72 10.96 -4.76
CA TYR A 88 -4.59 10.40 -5.78
C TYR A 88 -3.93 9.16 -6.36
N THR A 89 -4.67 8.07 -6.50
CA THR A 89 -4.16 6.85 -7.12
C THR A 89 -5.12 6.37 -8.20
N ILE A 90 -4.57 5.93 -9.33
CA ILE A 90 -5.33 5.48 -10.50
C ILE A 90 -5.00 4.02 -10.79
N GLU A 91 -6.00 3.16 -10.78
CA GLU A 91 -5.89 1.75 -11.13
C GLU A 91 -6.83 1.38 -12.27
N GLY A 92 -6.29 0.69 -13.28
CA GLY A 92 -7.04 0.31 -14.47
C GLY A 92 -7.87 -0.96 -14.28
N ASP A 93 -7.42 -1.90 -13.46
CA ASP A 93 -8.17 -3.12 -13.15
C ASP A 93 -9.08 -2.91 -11.93
N PRO A 94 -10.42 -2.96 -12.08
CA PRO A 94 -11.34 -2.74 -10.97
C PRO A 94 -11.19 -3.77 -9.83
N ARG A 95 -10.65 -4.96 -10.11
CA ARG A 95 -10.41 -6.00 -9.09
C ARG A 95 -9.21 -5.62 -8.21
N HIS A 96 -8.17 -5.04 -8.80
CA HIS A 96 -7.03 -4.51 -8.06
C HIS A 96 -7.46 -3.30 -7.24
N ALA A 97 -8.21 -2.37 -7.84
CA ALA A 97 -8.74 -1.19 -7.15
C ALA A 97 -9.54 -1.58 -5.90
N ALA A 98 -10.42 -2.59 -6.01
CA ALA A 98 -11.22 -3.08 -4.88
C ALA A 98 -10.39 -3.75 -3.76
N VAL A 99 -9.21 -4.31 -4.07
CA VAL A 99 -8.28 -4.82 -3.06
C VAL A 99 -7.51 -3.68 -2.43
N ALA A 100 -6.96 -2.78 -3.24
CA ALA A 100 -6.22 -1.62 -2.76
C ALA A 100 -7.06 -0.76 -1.82
N GLU A 101 -8.32 -0.49 -2.15
CA GLU A 101 -9.22 0.27 -1.26
C GLU A 101 -9.33 -0.37 0.13
N LYS A 102 -9.44 -1.69 0.19
CA LYS A 102 -9.53 -2.41 1.47
C LYS A 102 -8.23 -2.33 2.26
N VAL A 103 -7.09 -2.41 1.58
CA VAL A 103 -5.75 -2.28 2.19
C VAL A 103 -5.54 -0.87 2.73
N ILE A 104 -5.90 0.16 1.94
CA ILE A 104 -5.78 1.57 2.33
C ILE A 104 -6.64 1.86 3.57
N ARG A 105 -7.89 1.38 3.58
CA ARG A 105 -8.77 1.49 4.75
C ARG A 105 -8.23 0.71 5.97
N LEU A 106 -7.68 -0.48 5.74
CA LEU A 106 -7.04 -1.27 6.81
C LEU A 106 -5.86 -0.52 7.43
N ALA A 107 -5.13 0.26 6.63
CA ALA A 107 -4.04 1.12 7.08
C ALA A 107 -4.47 2.40 7.79
N GLY A 108 -5.77 2.65 7.91
CA GLY A 108 -6.32 3.81 8.62
C GLY A 108 -6.47 5.06 7.75
N PHE A 109 -6.21 4.97 6.45
CA PHE A 109 -6.41 6.09 5.52
C PHE A 109 -7.83 6.11 4.97
N SER A 110 -8.32 7.31 4.66
CA SER A 110 -9.67 7.54 4.12
C SER A 110 -9.65 8.70 3.12
N GLU A 111 -10.76 8.96 2.44
CA GLU A 111 -10.90 10.11 1.53
C GLU A 111 -10.58 11.47 2.20
N GLN A 112 -10.62 11.52 3.53
CA GLN A 112 -10.41 12.73 4.33
C GLN A 112 -9.08 12.70 5.10
N THR A 113 -8.36 11.58 5.09
CA THR A 113 -7.22 11.35 5.96
C THR A 113 -6.04 10.86 5.14
N VAL A 114 -5.11 11.80 4.91
CA VAL A 114 -3.68 11.59 4.66
C VAL A 114 -2.94 12.48 5.65
#